data_AF-A0A350J988-F1
#
_entry.id   AF-A0A350J988-F1
#
_cell.length_a   1.000
_cell.length_b   1.000
_cell.length_c   1.000
_cell.angle_alpha   90.00
_cell.angle_beta   90.00
_cell.angle_gamma   90.00
#
_symmetry.space_group_name_H-M   'P 1'
#
loop_
_entity.id
_entity.type
_entity.pdbx_description
1 polymer ?
#
loop_
_entity_poly.entity_id
_entity_poly.type
_entity_poly.pdbx_seq_one_letter_code
_entity_poly.pdbx_strand_id
1 'polypeptide(L)' 'MDKEEIVAMAVACIAEQTGTDMKNVRVLSFKEIVKSPLMQYISDNDIKYKKYELEDEAI' A
#
# COMPACT_ATOMS: atom_id res chain seq x y z
N MET A 1 -11.74 9.31 -10.23
CA MET A 1 -11.91 8.55 -8.99
C MET A 1 -12.00 9.56 -7.87
N ASP A 2 -13.15 9.62 -7.22
CA ASP A 2 -13.38 10.54 -6.11
C ASP A 2 -12.69 10.02 -4.83
N LYS A 3 -12.65 10.84 -3.78
CA LYS A 3 -12.02 10.43 -2.52
C LYS A 3 -12.86 9.39 -1.78
N GLU A 4 -14.19 9.44 -1.91
CA GLU A 4 -15.09 8.48 -1.27
C GLU A 4 -14.89 7.05 -1.82
N GLU A 5 -14.72 6.89 -3.12
CA GLU A 5 -14.43 5.65 -3.86
C GLU A 5 -13.12 5.04 -3.39
N ILE A 6 -12.05 5.85 -3.26
CA ILE A 6 -10.74 5.39 -2.78
C ILE A 6 -10.86 4.86 -1.35
N VAL A 7 -11.56 5.59 -0.48
CA VAL A 7 -11.76 5.21 0.92
C VAL A 7 -12.60 3.93 1.01
N ALA A 8 -13.68 3.82 0.23
CA ALA A 8 -14.52 2.63 0.19
C ALA A 8 -13.73 1.39 -0.27
N MET A 9 -12.94 1.52 -1.34
CA MET A 9 -12.07 0.45 -1.83
C MET A 9 -11.04 0.02 -0.77
N ALA A 10 -10.39 0.98 -0.10
CA ALA A 10 -9.41 0.69 0.94
C ALA A 10 -10.05 -0.05 2.13
N VAL A 11 -11.22 0.39 2.59
CA VAL A 11 -11.96 -0.25 3.69
C VAL A 11 -12.36 -1.67 3.31
N ALA A 12 -12.90 -1.88 2.11
CA ALA A 12 -13.30 -3.20 1.63
C ALA A 12 -12.10 -4.15 1.58
N CYS A 13 -10.97 -3.71 1.02
CA CYS A 13 -9.74 -4.50 0.93
C CYS A 13 -9.21 -4.89 2.32
N ILE A 14 -9.20 -3.97 3.29
CA ILE A 14 -8.76 -4.27 4.66
C ILE A 14 -9.71 -5.27 5.35
N ALA A 15 -11.02 -5.09 5.19
CA ALA A 15 -12.02 -5.98 5.75
C ALA A 15 -11.86 -7.41 5.20
N GLU A 16 -11.66 -7.55 3.89
CA GLU A 16 -11.41 -8.83 3.24
C GLU A 16 -10.11 -9.49 3.71
N GLN A 17 -9.01 -8.75 3.79
CA GLN A 17 -7.70 -9.29 4.19
C GLN A 17 -7.63 -9.72 5.65
N THR A 18 -8.35 -9.00 6.51
CA THR A 18 -8.32 -9.25 7.97
C THR A 18 -9.48 -10.11 8.46
N GLY A 19 -10.48 -10.38 7.61
CA GLY A 19 -11.73 -11.03 8.00
C GLY A 19 -12.59 -10.20 8.96
N THR A 20 -12.32 -8.90 9.08
CA THR A 20 -13.05 -7.98 9.96
C THR A 20 -14.28 -7.44 9.25
N ASP A 21 -15.41 -7.36 9.95
CA ASP A 21 -16.62 -6.68 9.43
C ASP A 21 -16.31 -5.21 9.10
N MET A 22 -16.69 -4.75 7.90
CA MET A 22 -16.47 -3.37 7.45
C MET A 22 -17.00 -2.33 8.43
N LYS A 23 -18.07 -2.62 9.18
CA LYS A 23 -18.62 -1.69 10.20
C LYS A 23 -17.66 -1.42 11.36
N ASN A 24 -16.66 -2.29 11.54
CA ASN A 24 -15.62 -2.16 12.56
C ASN A 24 -14.34 -1.50 12.02
N VAL A 25 -14.31 -1.13 10.74
CA VAL A 25 -13.17 -0.45 10.10
C VAL A 25 -13.49 1.04 9.99
N ARG A 26 -12.61 1.89 10.52
CA ARG A 26 -12.73 3.35 10.42
C ARG A 26 -11.42 3.95 9.89
N VAL A 27 -11.52 4.69 8.78
CA VAL A 27 -10.40 5.47 8.25
C VAL A 27 -10.22 6.74 9.09
N LEU A 28 -9.09 6.85 9.77
CA LEU A 28 -8.74 8.05 10.56
C LEU A 28 -8.07 9.12 9.71
N SER A 29 -7.20 8.69 8.80
CA SER A 29 -6.53 9.58 7.86
C SER A 29 -6.16 8.79 6.60
N PHE A 30 -6.13 9.48 5.48
CA PHE A 30 -5.63 8.96 4.23
C PHE A 30 -4.67 9.99 3.64
N LYS A 31 -3.48 9.54 3.27
CA LYS A 31 -2.46 10.37 2.61
C LYS A 31 -1.97 9.63 1.38
N GLU A 32 -1.89 10.37 0.29
CA GLU A 32 -1.22 9.89 -0.90
C GLU A 32 0.28 9.69 -0.62
N ILE A 33 0.75 8.46 -0.80
CA ILE A 33 2.18 8.17 -0.74
C ILE A 33 2.76 8.54 -2.10
N VAL A 34 3.44 9.69 -2.15
CA VAL A 34 4.24 10.04 -3.31
C VAL A 34 5.38 9.03 -3.41
N LYS A 35 5.55 8.41 -4.58
CA LYS A 35 6.68 7.50 -4.83
C LYS A 35 7.98 8.23 -4.52
N SER A 36 8.93 7.53 -3.90
CA SER A 36 10.29 8.08 -3.79
C SER A 36 10.85 8.36 -5.19
N PRO A 37 11.81 9.30 -5.34
CA PRO A 37 12.40 9.58 -6.65
C PRO A 37 12.90 8.32 -7.37
N LEU A 38 13.46 7.36 -6.63
CA LEU A 38 13.88 6.07 -7.18
C LEU A 38 12.71 5.19 -7.62
N MET A 39 11.64 5.08 -6.82
CA MET A 39 10.45 4.31 -7.21
C MET A 39 9.74 4.92 -8.43
N GLN A 40 9.71 6.25 -8.52
CA GLN A 40 9.20 6.95 -9.67
C GLN A 40 10.03 6.61 -10.92
N TYR A 41 11.36 6.74 -10.83
CA TYR A 41 12.27 6.40 -11.93
C TYR A 41 12.14 4.94 -12.40
N ILE A 42 12.04 3.99 -11.47
CA ILE A 42 11.83 2.57 -11.78
C ILE A 42 10.52 2.37 -12.55
N SER A 43 9.45 3.02 -12.10
CA SER A 43 8.12 2.95 -12.71
C SER A 43 8.10 3.56 -14.11
N ASP A 44 8.74 4.72 -14.30
CA ASP A 44 8.74 5.45 -15.57
C ASP A 44 9.56 4.76 -16.66
N ASN A 45 10.51 3.91 -16.27
CA ASN A 45 11.42 3.21 -17.18
C ASN A 45 11.15 1.69 -17.26
N ASP A 46 10.03 1.19 -16.70
CA ASP A 46 9.68 -0.24 -16.65
C ASP A 46 10.83 -1.15 -16.17
N ILE A 47 11.56 -0.69 -15.15
CA ILE A 47 12.74 -1.40 -14.65
C ILE A 47 12.32 -2.57 -13.79
N LYS A 48 12.64 -3.79 -14.25
CA LYS A 48 12.44 -5.02 -13.46
C LYS A 48 13.55 -5.16 -12.42
N TYR A 49 13.18 -5.30 -11.16
CA TYR A 49 14.13 -5.53 -10.07
C TYR A 49 13.65 -6.64 -9.13
N LYS A 50 14.61 -7.27 -8.45
CA LYS A 50 14.35 -8.19 -7.33
C LYS A 50 14.83 -7.52 -6.06
N LYS A 51 13.93 -7.32 -5.09
CA LYS A 51 14.30 -6.83 -3.76
C LYS A 51 15.01 -7.97 -3.02
N TYR A 52 16.22 -7.73 -2.56
CA TYR A 52 16.94 -8.62 -1.67
C TYR A 52 16.85 -8.00 -0.27
N GLU A 53 16.40 -8.80 0.70
CA GLU A 53 16.52 -8.45 2.11
C GLU A 53 17.75 -9.18 2.62
N LEU A 54 18.66 -8.44 3.25
CA LEU A 54 19.74 -9.06 4.00
C LEU A 54 19.06 -9.64 5.24
N GLU A 55 19.05 -10.97 5.36
CA GLU A 55 18.72 -11.60 6.64
C GLU A 55 19.78 -11.11 7.62
N ASP A 56 19.35 -10.51 8.73
CA ASP A 56 20.27 -10.23 9.84
C ASP A 56 20.88 -11.59 10.22
N GLU A 57 22.17 -11.79 9.95
CA GLU A 57 22.91 -12.93 10.47
C GLU A 57 22.73 -12.89 11.99
N ALA A 58 21.93 -13.81 12.52
CA ALA A 58 21.83 -14.06 13.95
C ALA A 58 23.21 -14.53 14.42
N ILE A 59 24.03 -13.58 14.91
CA ILE A 59 25.25 -13.83 15.68
C ILE A 59 24.86 -13.94 17.16
#